data_AF-A0A3D4IRN4-F1
#
_entry.id   AF-A0A3D4IRN4-F1
#
_cell.length_a   1.000
_cell.length_b   1.000
_cell.length_c   1.000
_cell.angle_alpha   90.00
_cell.angle_beta   90.00
_cell.angle_gamma   90.00
#
_symmetry.space_group_name_H-M   'P 1'
#
loop_
_entity.id
_entity.type
_entity.pdbx_description
1 polymer ?
#
loop_
_entity_poly.entity_id
_entity_poly.type
_entity_poly.pdbx_seq_one_letter_code
_entity_poly.pdbx_strand_id
1 'polypeptide(L)'
;MKPLVRFILLAVILAGCAQKQQVDLLLSNGKIWTGDEKNPWASWVAVKDERIFAVGNNDQPFTGDAIQTIDLNNRLMVPGFNDSHVHFASAGHLLLNINLLDVNDAAQLINTVKETTERLPAGSWITRGDWGAYEAWSMGSSGGKNKSEFTPHRNMIDSITAQHPVLVTRYDRKIGLANALALDFLGIDSETGILKGGLLEDALSKIPEKSFDQLLAESKRALEECRKWGVTTVQDMSPPNQLDVYKKLKEEGALTSRINFSPSRLIEYSEMIEKGWVIDWSDPSNPHPAGDEWISFGTLKTHIDGIMGARSARFYEPYSDNDVENRF
;
A
#
# COMPACT_ATOMS: atom_id res chain seq x y z
N MET A 1 -26.25 3.24 -91.00
CA MET A 1 -26.43 2.92 -89.57
C MET A 1 -25.21 2.20 -89.03
N LYS A 2 -24.32 2.88 -88.29
CA LYS A 2 -23.42 2.29 -87.27
C LYS A 2 -23.12 3.38 -86.22
N PRO A 3 -23.27 3.10 -84.91
CA PRO A 3 -23.27 4.12 -83.87
C PRO A 3 -21.87 4.45 -83.38
N LEU A 4 -21.71 5.71 -82.97
CA LEU A 4 -20.54 6.30 -82.35
C LEU A 4 -20.54 5.95 -80.85
N VAL A 5 -19.55 5.19 -80.38
CA VAL A 5 -19.39 4.88 -78.94
C VAL A 5 -18.69 6.05 -78.26
N ARG A 6 -19.41 6.79 -77.40
CA ARG A 6 -18.83 7.77 -76.46
C ARG A 6 -18.44 7.04 -75.18
N PHE A 7 -17.15 7.02 -74.85
CA PHE A 7 -16.67 6.68 -73.51
C PHE A 7 -16.90 7.86 -72.57
N ILE A 8 -17.68 7.66 -71.51
CA ILE A 8 -17.77 8.56 -70.36
C ILE A 8 -16.80 8.04 -69.31
N LEU A 9 -15.73 8.79 -69.03
CA LEU A 9 -14.88 8.55 -67.86
C LEU A 9 -15.62 9.08 -66.62
N LEU A 10 -16.05 8.18 -65.74
CA LEU A 10 -16.56 8.53 -64.42
C LEU A 10 -15.37 8.60 -63.46
N ALA A 11 -14.93 9.80 -63.10
CA ALA A 11 -13.94 10.00 -62.06
C ALA A 11 -14.62 9.86 -60.69
N VAL A 12 -14.43 8.71 -60.04
CA VAL A 12 -14.84 8.49 -58.64
C VAL A 12 -13.79 9.16 -57.75
N ILE A 13 -14.12 10.32 -57.20
CA ILE A 13 -13.33 10.95 -56.13
C ILE A 13 -13.65 10.18 -54.84
N LEU A 14 -12.82 9.19 -54.51
CA LEU A 14 -12.76 8.60 -53.18
C LEU A 14 -12.15 9.65 -52.24
N ALA A 15 -12.98 10.54 -51.70
CA ALA A 15 -12.63 11.28 -50.50
C ALA A 15 -12.54 10.28 -49.36
N GLY A 16 -11.35 9.71 -49.16
CA GLY A 16 -11.05 8.94 -47.96
C GLY A 16 -11.13 9.88 -46.77
N CYS A 17 -12.26 9.90 -46.07
CA CYS A 17 -12.31 10.38 -44.70
C CYS A 17 -11.35 9.48 -43.92
N ALA A 18 -10.10 9.90 -43.74
CA ALA A 18 -9.22 9.32 -42.76
C ALA A 18 -9.93 9.47 -41.41
N GLN A 19 -10.48 8.37 -40.90
CA GLN A 19 -11.18 8.35 -39.62
C GLN A 19 -10.17 8.80 -38.56
N LYS A 20 -10.42 9.99 -37.98
CA LYS A 20 -9.57 10.50 -36.92
C LYS A 20 -9.55 9.49 -35.78
N GLN A 21 -8.35 9.25 -35.25
CA GLN A 21 -8.17 8.29 -34.20
C GLN A 21 -8.73 8.85 -32.89
N GLN A 22 -9.69 8.15 -32.29
CA GLN A 22 -10.33 8.55 -31.04
C GLN A 22 -9.60 7.99 -29.82
N VAL A 23 -9.39 8.85 -28.82
CA VAL A 23 -8.80 8.56 -27.50
C VAL A 23 -9.75 9.00 -26.37
N ASP A 24 -9.57 8.47 -25.17
CA ASP A 24 -10.47 8.73 -24.04
C ASP A 24 -10.11 10.04 -23.33
N LEU A 25 -8.82 10.29 -23.13
CA LEU A 25 -8.33 11.46 -22.42
C LEU A 25 -7.14 12.10 -23.15
N LEU A 26 -7.21 13.41 -23.36
CA LEU A 26 -6.07 14.24 -23.77
C LEU A 26 -5.71 15.20 -22.62
N LEU A 27 -4.52 15.04 -22.08
CA LEU A 27 -3.90 16.00 -21.16
C LEU A 27 -3.02 16.93 -22.00
N SER A 28 -3.32 18.22 -22.07
CA SER A 28 -2.63 19.17 -22.95
C SER A 28 -2.08 20.39 -22.21
N ASN A 29 -1.19 21.14 -22.87
CA ASN A 29 -0.63 22.40 -22.36
C ASN A 29 0.05 22.22 -20.97
N GLY A 30 0.82 21.14 -20.81
CA GLY A 30 1.56 20.83 -19.58
C GLY A 30 3.08 20.92 -19.73
N LYS A 31 3.78 20.87 -18.61
CA LYS A 31 5.20 20.51 -18.55
C LYS A 31 5.27 19.05 -18.15
N ILE A 32 5.39 18.14 -19.11
CA ILE A 32 5.24 16.71 -18.85
C ILE A 32 6.61 16.06 -18.86
N TRP A 33 7.05 15.53 -17.72
CA TRP A 33 8.27 14.73 -17.66
C TRP A 33 7.97 13.29 -18.05
N THR A 34 8.67 12.77 -19.06
CA THR A 34 8.39 11.44 -19.64
C THR A 34 9.27 10.34 -19.07
N GLY A 35 10.41 10.70 -18.48
CA GLY A 35 11.46 9.75 -18.10
C GLY A 35 12.24 9.13 -19.27
N ASP A 36 11.92 9.48 -20.52
CA ASP A 36 12.70 9.09 -21.70
C ASP A 36 13.88 10.04 -21.89
N GLU A 37 15.11 9.52 -21.85
CA GLU A 37 16.33 10.31 -22.04
C GLU A 37 16.36 11.05 -23.39
N LYS A 38 15.75 10.49 -24.43
CA LYS A 38 15.72 11.10 -25.77
C LYS A 38 14.68 12.20 -25.89
N ASN A 39 13.57 12.07 -25.17
CA ASN A 39 12.45 13.01 -25.21
C ASN A 39 11.96 13.31 -23.78
N PRO A 40 12.80 13.94 -22.94
CA PRO A 40 12.52 14.04 -21.50
C PRO A 40 11.33 14.92 -21.15
N TRP A 41 10.91 15.77 -22.09
CA TRP A 41 9.81 16.70 -21.93
C TRP A 41 8.79 16.58 -23.06
N ALA A 42 7.52 16.68 -22.68
CA ALA A 42 6.37 16.73 -23.56
C ALA A 42 5.42 17.85 -23.15
N SER A 43 4.51 18.23 -24.05
CA SER A 43 3.48 19.24 -23.80
C SER A 43 2.06 18.66 -23.71
N TRP A 44 1.86 17.44 -24.24
CA TRP A 44 0.59 16.73 -24.17
C TRP A 44 0.77 15.21 -24.10
N VAL A 45 -0.20 14.51 -23.52
CA VAL A 45 -0.32 13.05 -23.45
C VAL A 45 -1.74 12.66 -23.82
N ALA A 46 -1.88 11.75 -24.78
CA ALA A 46 -3.14 11.13 -25.15
C ALA A 46 -3.21 9.72 -24.55
N VAL A 47 -4.33 9.40 -23.91
CA VAL A 47 -4.59 8.13 -23.21
C VAL A 47 -5.77 7.44 -23.86
N LYS A 48 -5.61 6.15 -24.13
CA LYS A 48 -6.67 5.27 -24.61
C LYS A 48 -6.72 4.02 -23.72
N ASP A 49 -7.92 3.69 -23.28
CA ASP A 49 -8.19 2.73 -22.22
C ASP A 49 -7.35 3.09 -20.98
N GLU A 50 -6.42 2.22 -20.60
CA GLU A 50 -5.53 2.42 -19.46
C GLU A 50 -4.06 2.64 -19.87
N ARG A 51 -3.83 2.93 -21.15
CA ARG A 51 -2.48 3.04 -21.72
C ARG A 51 -2.25 4.39 -22.37
N ILE A 52 -0.99 4.83 -22.30
CA ILE A 52 -0.54 5.99 -23.05
C ILE A 52 -0.59 5.62 -24.54
N PHE A 53 -1.44 6.33 -25.28
CA PHE A 53 -1.61 6.13 -26.71
C PHE A 53 -0.53 6.89 -27.49
N ALA A 54 -0.30 8.16 -27.12
CA ALA A 54 0.71 9.00 -27.73
C ALA A 54 1.17 10.11 -26.78
N VAL A 55 2.38 10.60 -26.98
CA VAL A 55 2.99 11.72 -26.26
C VAL A 55 3.59 12.66 -27.29
N GLY A 56 3.46 13.97 -27.08
CA GLY A 56 4.03 14.93 -28.02
C GLY A 56 4.15 16.34 -27.49
N ASN A 57 4.56 17.24 -28.37
CA ASN A 57 4.87 18.64 -28.08
C ASN A 57 3.91 19.58 -28.81
N ASN A 58 3.90 20.86 -28.40
CA ASN A 58 2.98 21.86 -28.95
C ASN A 58 3.22 22.17 -30.45
N ASP A 59 4.41 21.91 -30.97
CA ASP A 59 4.75 22.02 -32.41
C ASP A 59 4.15 20.88 -33.25
N GLN A 60 3.79 19.76 -32.61
CA GLN A 60 3.13 18.61 -33.21
C GLN A 60 1.84 18.31 -32.42
N PRO A 61 0.77 19.11 -32.63
CA PRO A 61 -0.47 18.92 -31.89
C PRO A 61 -1.10 17.57 -32.20
N PHE A 62 -1.79 17.00 -31.21
CA PHE A 62 -2.59 15.80 -31.42
C PHE A 62 -3.70 16.08 -32.46
N THR A 63 -3.77 15.27 -33.52
CA THR A 63 -4.69 15.46 -34.66
C THR A 63 -5.95 14.59 -34.59
N GLY A 64 -6.03 13.69 -33.61
CA GLY A 64 -7.19 12.84 -33.36
C GLY A 64 -8.30 13.55 -32.58
N ASP A 65 -9.31 12.78 -32.19
CA ASP A 65 -10.43 13.25 -31.36
C ASP A 65 -10.30 12.69 -29.94
N ALA A 66 -10.60 13.48 -28.92
CA ALA A 66 -10.57 13.05 -27.52
C ALA A 66 -11.97 13.14 -26.89
N ILE A 67 -12.39 12.13 -26.13
CA ILE A 67 -13.67 12.16 -25.40
C ILE A 67 -13.61 13.23 -24.30
N GLN A 68 -12.48 13.30 -23.59
CA GLN A 68 -12.22 14.32 -22.59
C GLN A 68 -10.87 15.00 -22.86
N THR A 69 -10.84 16.32 -22.72
CA THR A 69 -9.59 17.10 -22.74
C THR A 69 -9.43 17.85 -21.42
N ILE A 70 -8.24 17.77 -20.83
CA ILE A 70 -7.86 18.54 -19.63
C ILE A 70 -6.69 19.45 -19.99
N ASP A 71 -6.90 20.75 -19.84
CA ASP A 71 -5.84 21.75 -19.92
C ASP A 71 -5.05 21.77 -18.60
N LEU A 72 -3.78 21.37 -18.66
CA LEU A 72 -2.88 21.36 -17.52
C LEU A 72 -2.43 22.76 -17.09
N ASN A 73 -2.73 23.81 -17.87
CA ASN A 73 -2.42 25.20 -17.54
C ASN A 73 -0.94 25.40 -17.15
N ASN A 74 -0.04 24.80 -17.93
CA ASN A 74 1.42 24.82 -17.75
C ASN A 74 1.91 24.18 -16.43
N ARG A 75 1.07 23.39 -15.75
CA ARG A 75 1.46 22.61 -14.56
C ARG A 75 2.36 21.43 -14.95
N LEU A 76 3.13 20.98 -13.97
CA LEU A 76 4.00 19.81 -14.09
C LEU A 76 3.16 18.52 -14.00
N MET A 77 3.38 17.61 -14.94
CA MET A 77 2.92 16.23 -14.89
C MET A 77 4.14 15.31 -14.81
N VAL A 78 4.08 14.33 -13.91
CA VAL A 78 5.10 13.29 -13.73
C VAL A 78 4.42 11.91 -13.74
N PRO A 79 5.15 10.81 -13.99
CA PRO A 79 4.65 9.48 -13.75
C PRO A 79 4.16 9.34 -12.31
N GLY A 80 3.07 8.59 -12.11
CA GLY A 80 2.61 8.24 -10.77
C GLY A 80 3.69 7.46 -10.01
N PHE A 81 3.76 7.66 -8.70
CA PHE A 81 4.80 7.04 -7.89
C PHE A 81 4.56 5.54 -7.74
N ASN A 82 5.67 4.80 -7.72
CA ASN A 82 5.71 3.37 -7.45
C ASN A 82 6.41 3.15 -6.10
N ASP A 83 5.66 2.70 -5.10
CA ASP A 83 6.22 2.29 -3.82
C ASP A 83 6.85 0.90 -3.99
N SER A 84 8.17 0.87 -3.97
CA SER A 84 8.94 -0.34 -4.27
C SER A 84 8.96 -1.37 -3.14
N HIS A 85 8.44 -1.06 -1.95
CA HIS A 85 8.35 -2.01 -0.85
C HIS A 85 7.39 -1.54 0.25
N VAL A 86 6.21 -2.16 0.36
CA VAL A 86 5.24 -1.83 1.40
C VAL A 86 4.57 -3.07 1.98
N HIS A 87 4.20 -2.99 3.27
CA HIS A 87 3.23 -3.91 3.86
C HIS A 87 1.84 -3.24 3.83
N PHE A 88 1.15 -3.30 2.69
CA PHE A 88 -0.04 -2.51 2.41
C PHE A 88 -1.17 -2.74 3.42
N ALA A 89 -1.48 -4.00 3.75
CA ALA A 89 -2.48 -4.34 4.75
C ALA A 89 -2.12 -3.80 6.15
N SER A 90 -0.82 -3.74 6.48
CA SER A 90 -0.36 -3.16 7.73
C SER A 90 -0.49 -1.63 7.73
N ALA A 91 -0.26 -0.97 6.59
CA ALA A 91 -0.48 0.46 6.44
C ALA A 91 -1.98 0.80 6.57
N GLY A 92 -2.87 0.05 5.92
CA GLY A 92 -4.32 0.22 6.05
C GLY A 92 -4.80 0.05 7.49
N HIS A 93 -4.28 -0.97 8.19
CA HIS A 93 -4.54 -1.16 9.60
C HIS A 93 -4.06 0.01 10.47
N LEU A 94 -2.82 0.48 10.28
CA LEU A 94 -2.28 1.63 11.03
C LEU A 94 -3.10 2.90 10.80
N LEU A 95 -3.54 3.12 9.55
CA LEU A 95 -4.33 4.29 9.17
C LEU A 95 -5.75 4.24 9.71
N LEU A 96 -6.41 3.07 9.79
CA LEU A 96 -7.81 2.94 10.18
C LEU A 96 -8.03 2.50 11.63
N ASN A 97 -7.12 1.72 12.22
CA ASN A 97 -7.21 1.24 13.59
C ASN A 97 -6.57 2.24 14.55
N ILE A 98 -5.36 1.99 15.05
CA ILE A 98 -4.66 2.90 15.93
C ILE A 98 -3.19 3.03 15.54
N ASN A 99 -2.68 4.27 15.58
CA ASN A 99 -1.28 4.60 15.37
C ASN A 99 -0.76 5.27 16.65
N LEU A 100 0.14 4.61 17.36
CA LEU A 100 0.75 5.11 18.59
C LEU A 100 2.25 5.41 18.42
N LEU A 101 2.78 5.45 17.19
CA LEU A 101 4.23 5.51 16.94
C LEU A 101 4.93 6.69 17.65
N ASP A 102 4.24 7.82 17.78
CA ASP A 102 4.69 9.04 18.46
C ASP A 102 4.24 9.15 19.92
N VAL A 103 3.41 8.22 20.40
CA VAL A 103 2.81 8.24 21.73
C VAL A 103 3.80 7.78 22.80
N ASN A 104 4.07 8.68 23.74
CA ASN A 104 4.98 8.46 24.86
C ASN A 104 4.52 9.06 26.19
N ASP A 105 3.26 9.47 26.29
CA ASP A 105 2.68 9.93 27.53
C ASP A 105 1.20 9.54 27.64
N ALA A 106 0.65 9.70 28.85
CA ALA A 106 -0.71 9.31 29.15
C ALA A 106 -1.76 10.17 28.40
N ALA A 107 -1.49 11.46 28.20
CA ALA A 107 -2.44 12.35 27.55
C ALA A 107 -2.59 12.01 26.05
N GLN A 108 -1.45 11.77 25.38
CA GLN A 108 -1.41 11.30 24.00
C GLN A 108 -2.10 9.94 23.86
N LEU A 109 -1.80 8.97 24.74
CA LEU A 109 -2.45 7.67 24.71
C LEU A 109 -3.97 7.78 24.82
N ILE A 110 -4.47 8.55 25.80
CA ILE A 110 -5.91 8.74 26.04
C ILE A 110 -6.57 9.38 24.81
N ASN A 111 -5.98 10.44 24.26
CA ASN A 111 -6.53 11.15 23.10
C ASN A 111 -6.58 10.24 21.87
N THR A 112 -5.48 9.57 21.53
CA THR A 112 -5.42 8.70 20.35
C THR A 112 -6.36 7.50 20.47
N VAL A 113 -6.48 6.91 21.67
CA VAL A 113 -7.44 5.83 21.91
C VAL A 113 -8.87 6.33 21.79
N LYS A 114 -9.19 7.51 22.34
CA LYS A 114 -10.52 8.11 22.23
C LYS A 114 -10.92 8.33 20.78
N GLU A 115 -10.06 8.98 19.99
CA GLU A 115 -10.29 9.20 18.55
C GLU A 115 -10.49 7.87 17.79
N THR A 116 -9.73 6.84 18.17
CA THR A 116 -9.88 5.51 17.59
C THR A 116 -11.25 4.90 17.89
N THR A 117 -11.71 4.98 19.15
CA THR A 117 -13.02 4.44 19.56
C THR A 117 -14.19 5.17 18.92
N GLU A 118 -14.05 6.47 18.64
CA GLU A 118 -15.08 7.26 17.95
C GLU A 118 -15.21 6.89 16.47
N ARG A 119 -14.15 6.34 15.88
CA ARG A 119 -14.10 5.95 14.47
C ARG A 119 -14.49 4.49 14.21
N LEU A 120 -14.13 3.59 15.12
CA LEU A 120 -14.33 2.16 14.92
C LEU A 120 -15.74 1.73 15.38
N PRO A 121 -16.39 0.77 14.68
CA PRO A 121 -17.63 0.17 15.16
C PRO A 121 -17.43 -0.53 16.52
N ALA A 122 -18.44 -0.50 17.38
CA ALA A 122 -18.43 -1.21 18.66
C ALA A 122 -18.09 -2.70 18.46
N GLY A 123 -17.28 -3.25 19.36
CA GLY A 123 -16.76 -4.62 19.28
C GLY A 123 -15.51 -4.80 18.43
N SER A 124 -15.11 -3.79 17.64
CA SER A 124 -13.84 -3.85 16.88
C SER A 124 -12.64 -3.91 17.82
N TRP A 125 -11.71 -4.82 17.56
CA TRP A 125 -10.44 -4.91 18.27
C TRP A 125 -9.52 -3.75 17.90
N ILE A 126 -8.95 -3.11 18.92
CA ILE A 126 -7.89 -2.09 18.79
C ILE A 126 -6.56 -2.77 19.07
N THR A 127 -5.68 -2.86 18.07
CA THR A 127 -4.47 -3.69 18.16
C THR A 127 -3.24 -3.03 17.55
N ARG A 128 -2.07 -3.62 17.78
CA ARG A 128 -0.76 -3.09 17.39
C ARG A 128 -0.47 -1.73 18.04
N GLY A 129 -0.74 -0.60 17.39
CA GLY A 129 -0.38 0.73 17.87
C GLY A 129 1.13 1.03 17.81
N ASP A 130 1.99 0.10 18.22
CA ASP A 130 3.45 0.21 18.17
C ASP A 130 3.99 1.43 18.93
N TRP A 131 3.53 1.62 20.18
CA TRP A 131 3.85 2.85 20.93
C TRP A 131 5.34 3.01 21.22
N GLY A 132 5.78 4.28 21.36
CA GLY A 132 7.17 4.62 21.66
C GLY A 132 8.16 4.36 20.53
N ALA A 133 7.70 4.14 19.29
CA ALA A 133 8.57 3.86 18.14
C ALA A 133 9.55 4.99 17.85
N TYR A 134 9.08 6.24 17.80
CA TYR A 134 9.94 7.39 17.47
C TYR A 134 10.97 7.68 18.57
N GLU A 135 10.65 7.38 19.83
CA GLU A 135 11.61 7.44 20.92
C GLU A 135 12.68 6.36 20.78
N ALA A 136 12.27 5.12 20.48
CA ALA A 136 13.18 4.02 20.23
C ALA A 136 14.12 4.32 19.04
N TRP A 137 13.61 4.88 17.95
CA TRP A 137 14.41 5.28 16.79
C TRP A 137 15.38 6.41 17.13
N SER A 138 14.95 7.42 17.88
CA SER A 138 15.81 8.51 18.33
C SER A 138 16.96 8.00 19.21
N MET A 139 16.73 6.99 20.05
CA MET A 139 17.78 6.33 20.83
C MET A 139 18.73 5.52 19.93
N GLY A 140 18.19 4.75 18.99
CA GLY A 140 18.97 3.89 18.09
C GLY A 140 19.81 4.64 17.04
N SER A 141 19.36 5.81 16.59
CA SER A 141 20.07 6.61 15.58
C SER A 141 21.06 7.62 16.16
N SER A 142 21.01 7.92 17.46
CA SER A 142 21.82 9.02 18.04
C SER A 142 22.46 8.70 19.39
N GLY A 143 22.38 7.46 19.89
CA GLY A 143 22.91 7.12 21.22
C GLY A 143 22.26 7.96 22.33
N GLY A 144 20.97 8.29 22.16
CA GLY A 144 20.24 9.22 23.02
C GLY A 144 20.18 8.78 24.49
N LYS A 145 20.23 9.75 25.41
CA LYS A 145 20.11 9.51 26.86
C LYS A 145 18.71 9.03 27.24
N ASN A 146 18.63 8.09 28.19
CA ASN A 146 17.40 7.58 28.80
C ASN A 146 16.44 8.71 29.20
N LYS A 147 15.35 8.90 28.44
CA LYS A 147 14.12 9.43 29.01
C LYS A 147 13.48 8.33 29.85
N SER A 148 12.75 8.71 30.91
CA SER A 148 11.93 7.75 31.66
C SER A 148 10.96 7.07 30.72
N GLU A 149 11.05 5.75 30.64
CA GLU A 149 10.23 4.94 29.73
C GLU A 149 8.75 5.04 30.11
N PHE A 150 7.91 5.46 29.16
CA PHE A 150 6.47 5.52 29.36
C PHE A 150 5.90 4.13 29.66
N THR A 151 5.25 4.00 30.80
CA THR A 151 4.59 2.76 31.25
C THR A 151 3.09 2.99 31.33
N PRO A 152 2.31 2.47 30.36
CA PRO A 152 0.87 2.67 30.37
C PRO A 152 0.18 1.77 31.41
N HIS A 153 -1.06 2.10 31.74
CA HIS A 153 -1.91 1.32 32.64
C HIS A 153 -3.34 1.28 32.08
N ARG A 154 -4.02 0.13 32.18
CA ARG A 154 -5.37 -0.06 31.61
C ARG A 154 -6.41 0.97 32.09
N ASN A 155 -6.36 1.36 33.37
CA ASN A 155 -7.19 2.44 33.94
C ASN A 155 -7.13 3.77 33.17
N MET A 156 -6.06 4.04 32.40
CA MET A 156 -5.98 5.23 31.54
C MET A 156 -7.02 5.17 30.41
N ILE A 157 -7.34 3.97 29.90
CA ILE A 157 -8.13 3.76 28.69
C ILE A 157 -9.43 2.97 28.90
N ASP A 158 -9.61 2.30 30.05
CA ASP A 158 -10.77 1.43 30.29
C ASP A 158 -12.11 2.16 30.16
N SER A 159 -12.21 3.37 30.70
CA SER A 159 -13.46 4.15 30.68
C SER A 159 -13.89 4.56 29.27
N ILE A 160 -12.92 4.73 28.35
CA ILE A 160 -13.15 5.13 26.96
C ILE A 160 -13.19 3.92 26.00
N THR A 161 -12.82 2.72 26.45
CA THR A 161 -12.75 1.50 25.63
C THR A 161 -13.73 0.42 26.06
N ALA A 162 -14.75 0.74 26.85
CA ALA A 162 -15.70 -0.24 27.40
C ALA A 162 -16.44 -1.09 26.34
N GLN A 163 -16.47 -0.66 25.07
CA GLN A 163 -17.07 -1.39 23.95
C GLN A 163 -16.05 -1.94 22.95
N HIS A 164 -14.75 -1.74 23.19
CA HIS A 164 -13.68 -2.12 22.27
C HIS A 164 -12.60 -2.89 23.01
N PRO A 165 -12.38 -4.18 22.71
CA PRO A 165 -11.23 -4.88 23.27
C PRO A 165 -9.95 -4.25 22.71
N VAL A 166 -9.04 -3.88 23.61
CA VAL A 166 -7.75 -3.27 23.26
C VAL A 166 -6.64 -4.21 23.67
N LEU A 167 -5.76 -4.55 22.72
CA LEU A 167 -4.47 -5.16 22.97
C LEU A 167 -3.44 -4.55 22.02
N VAL A 168 -2.86 -3.43 22.46
CA VAL A 168 -1.80 -2.72 21.74
C VAL A 168 -0.44 -3.17 22.27
N THR A 169 0.60 -3.01 21.46
CA THR A 169 1.99 -3.40 21.74
C THR A 169 2.92 -2.20 21.66
N ARG A 170 3.98 -2.24 22.45
CA ARG A 170 5.14 -1.38 22.25
C ARG A 170 5.78 -1.68 20.91
N TYR A 171 6.51 -0.71 20.34
CA TYR A 171 7.22 -0.88 19.07
C TYR A 171 8.07 -2.16 18.98
N ASP A 172 8.75 -2.57 20.06
CA ASP A 172 9.58 -3.79 20.08
C ASP A 172 8.76 -5.08 20.26
N ARG A 173 7.44 -4.96 20.43
CA ARG A 173 6.46 -6.03 20.62
C ARG A 173 6.71 -6.93 21.83
N LYS A 174 7.50 -6.47 22.80
CA LYS A 174 7.81 -7.23 24.03
C LYS A 174 6.85 -6.93 25.18
N ILE A 175 6.13 -5.82 25.09
CA ILE A 175 5.16 -5.35 26.08
C ILE A 175 3.85 -5.06 25.37
N GLY A 176 2.75 -5.61 25.88
CA GLY A 176 1.40 -5.27 25.47
C GLY A 176 0.61 -4.59 26.57
N LEU A 177 -0.35 -3.75 26.19
CA LEU A 177 -1.34 -3.13 27.06
C LEU A 177 -2.72 -3.66 26.64
N ALA A 178 -3.36 -4.41 27.54
CA ALA A 178 -4.71 -4.89 27.41
C ALA A 178 -5.67 -4.09 28.29
N ASN A 179 -6.84 -3.72 27.77
CA ASN A 179 -7.91 -3.13 28.58
C ASN A 179 -8.74 -4.22 29.30
N ALA A 180 -9.66 -3.79 30.17
CA ALA A 180 -10.57 -4.68 30.91
C ALA A 180 -11.25 -5.71 30.01
N LEU A 181 -11.85 -5.24 28.90
CA LEU A 181 -12.66 -6.07 28.01
C LEU A 181 -11.80 -7.12 27.28
N ALA A 182 -10.58 -6.77 26.87
CA ALA A 182 -9.66 -7.73 26.27
C ALA A 182 -9.16 -8.76 27.29
N LEU A 183 -8.85 -8.33 28.53
CA LEU A 183 -8.44 -9.23 29.60
C LEU A 183 -9.53 -10.25 29.93
N ASP A 184 -10.77 -9.79 30.08
CA ASP A 184 -11.93 -10.65 30.32
C ASP A 184 -12.15 -11.66 29.18
N PHE A 185 -12.05 -11.21 27.93
CA PHE A 185 -12.14 -12.08 26.76
C PHE A 185 -11.04 -13.15 26.73
N LEU A 186 -9.82 -12.77 27.11
CA LEU A 186 -8.64 -13.66 27.10
C LEU A 186 -8.56 -14.56 28.34
N GLY A 187 -9.37 -14.31 29.38
CA GLY A 187 -9.31 -15.01 30.66
C GLY A 187 -8.02 -14.72 31.44
N ILE A 188 -7.48 -13.50 31.30
CA ILE A 188 -6.21 -13.08 31.93
C ILE A 188 -6.51 -12.11 33.07
N ASP A 189 -6.04 -12.40 34.28
CA ASP A 189 -6.05 -11.45 35.38
C ASP A 189 -4.80 -10.56 35.33
N SER A 190 -4.98 -9.24 35.19
CA SER A 190 -3.92 -8.25 35.23
C SER A 190 -4.44 -6.91 35.71
N GLU A 191 -4.00 -6.48 36.89
CA GLU A 191 -4.36 -5.17 37.47
C GLU A 191 -3.92 -4.02 36.56
N THR A 192 -2.70 -4.11 36.02
CA THR A 192 -2.11 -3.05 35.18
C THR A 192 -2.52 -3.12 33.72
N GLY A 193 -2.98 -4.29 33.26
CA GLY A 193 -3.18 -4.60 31.84
C GLY A 193 -1.89 -4.86 31.06
N ILE A 194 -0.72 -4.85 31.72
CA ILE A 194 0.55 -5.12 31.05
C ILE A 194 0.77 -6.62 30.87
N LEU A 195 1.04 -7.04 29.62
CA LEU A 195 1.36 -8.41 29.23
C LEU A 195 2.78 -8.48 28.66
N LYS A 196 3.53 -9.56 28.96
CA LYS A 196 4.92 -9.77 28.51
C LYS A 196 5.22 -11.25 28.24
N GLY A 197 6.24 -11.51 27.43
CA GLY A 197 6.73 -12.88 27.15
C GLY A 197 5.64 -13.81 26.64
N GLY A 198 5.68 -15.08 27.05
CA GLY A 198 4.72 -16.09 26.61
C GLY A 198 3.24 -15.75 26.87
N LEU A 199 2.94 -14.94 27.89
CA LEU A 199 1.57 -14.47 28.15
C LEU A 199 1.10 -13.50 27.07
N LEU A 200 1.97 -12.60 26.61
CA LEU A 200 1.66 -11.70 25.50
C LEU A 200 1.53 -12.47 24.19
N GLU A 201 2.41 -13.44 23.95
CA GLU A 201 2.37 -14.28 22.74
C GLU A 201 1.06 -15.08 22.65
N ASP A 202 0.66 -15.73 23.75
CA ASP A 202 -0.62 -16.45 23.84
C ASP A 202 -1.82 -15.51 23.65
N ALA A 203 -1.80 -14.33 24.31
CA ALA A 203 -2.85 -13.32 24.17
C ALA A 203 -3.01 -12.84 22.73
N LEU A 204 -1.91 -12.53 22.05
CA LEU A 204 -1.91 -12.09 20.65
C LEU A 204 -2.44 -13.19 19.71
N SER A 205 -2.15 -14.46 19.99
CA SER A 205 -2.62 -15.60 19.18
C SER A 205 -4.13 -15.84 19.27
N LYS A 206 -4.78 -15.34 20.34
CA LYS A 206 -6.21 -15.48 20.61
C LYS A 206 -7.04 -14.29 20.10
N ILE A 207 -6.40 -13.23 19.60
CA ILE A 207 -7.11 -12.13 18.96
C ILE A 207 -7.85 -12.70 17.73
N PRO A 208 -9.17 -12.46 17.61
CA PRO A 208 -9.92 -12.89 16.44
C PRO A 208 -9.31 -12.37 15.14
N GLU A 209 -9.29 -13.22 14.11
CA GLU A 209 -8.93 -12.75 12.78
C GLU A 209 -9.87 -11.63 12.32
N LYS A 210 -9.32 -10.71 11.54
CA LYS A 210 -10.10 -9.60 10.97
C LYS A 210 -11.14 -10.17 10.01
N SER A 211 -12.35 -9.63 10.08
CA SER A 211 -13.36 -9.92 9.07
C SER A 211 -12.92 -9.39 7.71
N PHE A 212 -13.46 -9.99 6.65
CA PHE A 212 -13.24 -9.49 5.29
C PHE A 212 -13.64 -8.02 5.13
N ASP A 213 -14.76 -7.61 5.72
CA ASP A 213 -15.23 -6.22 5.69
C ASP A 213 -14.25 -5.25 6.37
N GLN A 214 -13.62 -5.68 7.47
CA GLN A 214 -12.59 -4.90 8.12
C GLN A 214 -11.35 -4.74 7.23
N LEU A 215 -10.87 -5.83 6.62
CA LEU A 215 -9.74 -5.79 5.68
C LEU A 215 -10.06 -4.91 4.47
N LEU A 216 -11.29 -4.98 3.96
CA LEU A 216 -11.76 -4.15 2.85
C LEU A 216 -11.78 -2.66 3.22
N ALA A 217 -12.27 -2.32 4.42
CA ALA A 217 -12.27 -0.93 4.90
C ALA A 217 -10.85 -0.40 5.12
N GLU A 218 -9.96 -1.18 5.73
CA GLU A 218 -8.55 -0.85 5.92
C GLU A 218 -7.85 -0.62 4.55
N SER A 219 -8.17 -1.46 3.56
CA SER A 219 -7.61 -1.36 2.21
C SER A 219 -8.12 -0.13 1.45
N LYS A 220 -9.41 0.19 1.55
CA LYS A 220 -9.97 1.43 0.98
C LYS A 220 -9.29 2.66 1.57
N ARG A 221 -9.10 2.69 2.90
CA ARG A 221 -8.39 3.77 3.58
C ARG A 221 -6.92 3.90 3.13
N ALA A 222 -6.22 2.79 2.92
CA ALA A 222 -4.85 2.80 2.40
C ALA A 222 -4.78 3.31 0.95
N LEU A 223 -5.70 2.85 0.07
CA LEU A 223 -5.79 3.33 -1.31
C LEU A 223 -6.06 4.84 -1.40
N GLU A 224 -6.91 5.38 -0.51
CA GLU A 224 -7.14 6.82 -0.40
C GLU A 224 -5.85 7.59 -0.06
N GLU A 225 -5.04 7.07 0.86
CA GLU A 225 -3.75 7.68 1.21
C GLU A 225 -2.78 7.60 0.03
N CYS A 226 -2.68 6.45 -0.64
CA CYS A 226 -1.88 6.31 -1.87
C CYS A 226 -2.29 7.35 -2.92
N ARG A 227 -3.59 7.52 -3.16
CA ARG A 227 -4.12 8.50 -4.12
C ARG A 227 -3.73 9.92 -3.77
N LYS A 228 -3.83 10.30 -2.50
CA LYS A 228 -3.47 11.63 -1.99
C LYS A 228 -2.01 11.98 -2.26
N TRP A 229 -1.12 10.99 -2.19
CA TRP A 229 0.32 11.16 -2.43
C TRP A 229 0.76 10.83 -3.85
N GLY A 230 -0.17 10.47 -4.74
CA GLY A 230 0.13 10.11 -6.13
C GLY A 230 0.80 8.75 -6.31
N VAL A 231 0.67 7.85 -5.33
CA VAL A 231 1.15 6.46 -5.41
C VAL A 231 0.17 5.62 -6.23
N THR A 232 0.58 5.25 -7.44
CA THR A 232 -0.26 4.52 -8.41
C THR A 232 0.11 3.05 -8.52
N THR A 233 1.24 2.63 -7.93
CA THR A 233 1.69 1.24 -7.89
C THR A 233 2.33 0.95 -6.54
N VAL A 234 2.12 -0.26 -6.01
CA VAL A 234 2.76 -0.75 -4.79
C VAL A 234 3.33 -2.15 -4.99
N GLN A 235 4.51 -2.40 -4.43
CA GLN A 235 5.09 -3.73 -4.26
C GLN A 235 4.74 -4.23 -2.85
N ASP A 236 3.65 -4.99 -2.75
CA ASP A 236 3.00 -5.35 -1.49
C ASP A 236 3.51 -6.68 -0.92
N MET A 237 3.80 -6.68 0.37
CA MET A 237 4.29 -7.81 1.17
C MET A 237 3.26 -8.26 2.23
N SER A 238 1.97 -8.13 1.93
CA SER A 238 0.89 -8.50 2.84
C SER A 238 0.63 -10.02 2.86
N PRO A 239 -0.07 -10.54 3.89
CA PRO A 239 -0.39 -11.97 3.95
C PRO A 239 -1.36 -12.40 2.82
N PRO A 240 -1.40 -13.70 2.47
CA PRO A 240 -2.19 -14.22 1.34
C PRO A 240 -3.69 -13.90 1.35
N ASN A 241 -4.31 -13.73 2.52
CA ASN A 241 -5.73 -13.38 2.63
C ASN A 241 -6.05 -11.98 2.06
N GLN A 242 -5.06 -11.11 1.95
CA GLN A 242 -5.20 -9.77 1.38
C GLN A 242 -5.54 -9.81 -0.12
N LEU A 243 -5.16 -10.89 -0.82
CA LEU A 243 -5.40 -11.05 -2.24
C LEU A 243 -6.90 -11.04 -2.60
N ASP A 244 -7.74 -11.65 -1.78
CA ASP A 244 -9.18 -11.72 -2.02
C ASP A 244 -9.82 -10.32 -1.86
N VAL A 245 -9.25 -9.48 -1.00
CA VAL A 245 -9.64 -8.07 -0.86
C VAL A 245 -9.30 -7.29 -2.12
N TYR A 246 -8.11 -7.50 -2.70
CA TYR A 246 -7.73 -6.85 -3.95
C TYR A 246 -8.62 -7.25 -5.12
N LYS A 247 -8.95 -8.55 -5.25
CA LYS A 247 -9.89 -9.03 -6.26
C LYS A 247 -11.25 -8.34 -6.12
N LYS A 248 -11.78 -8.26 -4.90
CA LYS A 248 -13.04 -7.55 -4.62
C LYS A 248 -12.98 -6.07 -4.97
N LEU A 249 -11.91 -5.38 -4.60
CA LEU A 249 -11.71 -3.97 -4.95
C LEU A 249 -11.61 -3.75 -6.46
N LYS A 250 -10.95 -4.66 -7.17
CA LYS A 250 -10.86 -4.63 -8.63
C LYS A 250 -12.23 -4.86 -9.28
N GLU A 251 -12.98 -5.86 -8.83
CA GLU A 251 -14.35 -6.14 -9.30
C GLU A 251 -15.30 -4.95 -9.08
N GLU A 252 -15.13 -4.21 -7.97
CA GLU A 252 -15.89 -3.00 -7.66
C GLU A 252 -15.41 -1.75 -8.41
N GLY A 253 -14.31 -1.83 -9.18
CA GLY A 253 -13.67 -0.66 -9.79
C GLY A 253 -13.09 0.33 -8.77
N ALA A 254 -12.86 -0.14 -7.53
CA ALA A 254 -12.37 0.66 -6.40
C ALA A 254 -10.84 0.58 -6.20
N LEU A 255 -10.14 -0.28 -6.96
CA LEU A 255 -8.69 -0.39 -6.91
C LEU A 255 -8.05 0.80 -7.62
N THR A 256 -7.37 1.69 -6.89
CA THR A 256 -6.77 2.92 -7.44
C THR A 256 -5.26 2.86 -7.61
N SER A 257 -4.64 1.77 -7.17
CA SER A 257 -3.21 1.51 -7.30
C SER A 257 -3.01 0.09 -7.81
N ARG A 258 -2.06 -0.12 -8.72
CA ARG A 258 -1.66 -1.45 -9.17
C ARG A 258 -0.89 -2.16 -8.07
N ILE A 259 -1.19 -3.44 -7.87
CA ILE A 259 -0.59 -4.25 -6.82
C ILE A 259 0.34 -5.27 -7.46
N ASN A 260 1.63 -5.21 -7.14
CA ASN A 260 2.54 -6.34 -7.33
C ASN A 260 2.70 -7.05 -5.99
N PHE A 261 2.07 -8.22 -5.85
CA PHE A 261 1.84 -8.87 -4.57
C PHE A 261 2.84 -9.99 -4.31
N SER A 262 3.57 -9.96 -3.21
CA SER A 262 4.58 -10.96 -2.84
C SER A 262 4.53 -11.26 -1.34
N PRO A 263 3.87 -12.34 -0.90
CA PRO A 263 3.70 -12.60 0.53
C PRO A 263 5.04 -12.71 1.26
N SER A 264 5.06 -12.28 2.52
CA SER A 264 6.29 -12.01 3.25
C SER A 264 7.10 -13.25 3.65
N ARG A 265 6.46 -14.43 3.74
CA ARG A 265 7.08 -15.66 4.23
C ARG A 265 7.15 -16.72 3.14
N LEU A 266 8.27 -17.44 3.10
CA LEU A 266 8.47 -18.52 2.12
C LEU A 266 7.38 -19.62 2.18
N ILE A 267 6.83 -19.88 3.36
CA ILE A 267 5.76 -20.89 3.53
C ILE A 267 4.44 -20.46 2.87
N GLU A 268 4.17 -19.16 2.78
CA GLU A 268 2.92 -18.59 2.24
C GLU A 268 2.83 -18.79 0.72
N TYR A 269 3.95 -19.04 0.03
CA TYR A 269 3.92 -19.32 -1.41
C TYR A 269 3.25 -20.64 -1.77
N SER A 270 3.24 -21.62 -0.87
CA SER A 270 2.52 -22.87 -1.12
C SER A 270 1.01 -22.61 -1.21
N GLU A 271 0.48 -21.76 -0.31
CA GLU A 271 -0.92 -21.31 -0.35
C GLU A 271 -1.21 -20.52 -1.64
N MET A 272 -0.27 -19.69 -2.10
CA MET A 272 -0.43 -18.95 -3.36
C MET A 272 -0.50 -19.89 -4.57
N ILE A 273 0.33 -20.92 -4.63
CA ILE A 273 0.31 -21.94 -5.70
C ILE A 273 -1.02 -22.69 -5.67
N GLU A 274 -1.51 -23.10 -4.51
CA GLU A 274 -2.82 -23.74 -4.34
C GLU A 274 -3.97 -22.83 -4.82
N LYS A 275 -3.82 -21.50 -4.66
CA LYS A 275 -4.73 -20.49 -5.20
C LYS A 275 -4.53 -20.18 -6.70
N GLY A 276 -3.64 -20.91 -7.39
CA GLY A 276 -3.38 -20.78 -8.83
C GLY A 276 -2.39 -19.68 -9.23
N TRP A 277 -1.66 -19.09 -8.27
CA TRP A 277 -0.66 -18.06 -8.54
C TRP A 277 0.71 -18.70 -8.82
N VAL A 278 0.90 -19.11 -10.08
CA VAL A 278 2.15 -19.70 -10.56
C VAL A 278 2.91 -18.67 -11.39
N ILE A 279 4.11 -18.31 -10.96
CA ILE A 279 5.00 -17.40 -11.69
C ILE A 279 5.55 -18.13 -12.92
N ASP A 280 5.25 -17.65 -14.11
CA ASP A 280 5.78 -18.14 -15.38
C ASP A 280 6.52 -17.03 -16.16
N TRP A 281 7.86 -17.11 -16.15
CA TRP A 281 8.74 -16.20 -16.89
C TRP A 281 9.15 -16.73 -18.27
N SER A 282 8.47 -17.76 -18.79
CA SER A 282 8.81 -18.35 -20.10
C SER A 282 8.57 -17.41 -21.27
N ASP A 283 7.61 -16.47 -21.15
CA ASP A 283 7.38 -15.40 -22.11
C ASP A 283 8.06 -14.09 -21.64
N PRO A 284 9.22 -13.72 -22.21
CA PRO A 284 9.92 -12.48 -21.84
C PRO A 284 9.17 -11.21 -22.27
N SER A 285 8.13 -11.32 -23.10
CA SER A 285 7.29 -10.19 -23.50
C SER A 285 6.15 -9.91 -22.52
N ASN A 286 5.86 -10.85 -21.61
CA ASN A 286 4.85 -10.68 -20.57
C ASN A 286 5.46 -9.99 -19.34
N PRO A 287 5.09 -8.72 -19.04
CA PRO A 287 5.60 -8.02 -17.87
C PRO A 287 5.00 -8.53 -16.54
N HIS A 288 3.96 -9.37 -16.59
CA HIS A 288 3.23 -9.91 -15.45
C HIS A 288 3.25 -11.45 -15.49
N PRO A 289 4.30 -12.11 -14.97
CA PRO A 289 4.46 -13.57 -15.08
C PRO A 289 3.38 -14.37 -14.34
N ALA A 290 2.59 -13.70 -13.49
CA ALA A 290 1.33 -14.19 -12.94
C ALA A 290 0.39 -13.01 -12.67
N GLY A 291 -0.92 -13.25 -12.74
CA GLY A 291 -1.95 -12.23 -12.54
C GLY A 291 -2.25 -11.42 -13.80
N ASP A 292 -2.44 -10.11 -13.63
CA ASP A 292 -2.82 -9.18 -14.70
C ASP A 292 -2.32 -7.73 -14.43
N GLU A 293 -2.73 -6.77 -15.27
CA GLU A 293 -2.30 -5.36 -15.23
C GLU A 293 -2.60 -4.62 -13.91
N TRP A 294 -3.54 -5.12 -13.10
CA TRP A 294 -3.95 -4.48 -11.85
C TRP A 294 -3.45 -5.22 -10.61
N ILE A 295 -3.43 -6.55 -10.67
CA ILE A 295 -2.94 -7.40 -9.59
C ILE A 295 -2.00 -8.41 -10.22
N SER A 296 -0.70 -8.22 -10.05
CA SER A 296 0.33 -9.10 -10.58
C SER A 296 1.16 -9.72 -9.47
N PHE A 297 1.86 -10.78 -9.83
CA PHE A 297 2.77 -11.49 -8.96
C PHE A 297 3.98 -11.91 -9.79
N GLY A 298 5.18 -11.59 -9.32
CA GLY A 298 6.40 -11.94 -10.06
C GLY A 298 7.68 -11.89 -9.23
N THR A 299 7.59 -11.56 -7.94
CA THR A 299 8.75 -11.45 -7.06
C THR A 299 8.59 -12.38 -5.86
N LEU A 300 9.73 -12.78 -5.27
CA LEU A 300 9.75 -13.57 -4.05
C LEU A 300 10.39 -12.73 -2.93
N LYS A 301 9.76 -12.70 -1.76
CA LYS A 301 10.27 -12.08 -0.55
C LYS A 301 10.73 -13.16 0.43
N THR A 302 11.93 -12.95 0.95
CA THR A 302 12.47 -13.71 2.08
C THR A 302 13.35 -12.80 2.94
N HIS A 303 13.82 -13.30 4.07
CA HIS A 303 14.66 -12.59 5.02
C HIS A 303 15.92 -13.42 5.29
N ILE A 304 17.07 -12.76 5.34
CA ILE A 304 18.35 -13.38 5.70
C ILE A 304 18.67 -13.08 7.17
N ASP A 305 18.40 -11.84 7.61
CA ASP A 305 18.65 -11.33 8.95
C ASP A 305 17.56 -10.33 9.39
N GLY A 306 17.78 -9.63 10.51
CA GLY A 306 16.87 -8.64 11.06
C GLY A 306 17.28 -7.20 10.77
N ILE A 307 16.85 -6.27 11.63
CA ILE A 307 17.13 -4.83 11.48
C ILE A 307 18.28 -4.36 12.38
N MET A 308 18.96 -3.30 11.96
CA MET A 308 20.05 -2.67 12.72
C MET A 308 19.57 -2.13 14.07
N GLY A 309 18.42 -1.44 14.12
CA GLY A 309 17.92 -0.81 15.34
C GLY A 309 17.63 -1.80 16.49
N ALA A 310 17.27 -3.04 16.16
CA ALA A 310 17.05 -4.11 17.13
C ALA A 310 18.30 -4.95 17.41
N ARG A 311 19.45 -4.61 16.82
CA ARG A 311 20.69 -5.41 16.87
C ARG A 311 20.41 -6.86 16.47
N SER A 312 19.79 -7.03 15.31
CA SER A 312 19.45 -8.34 14.75
C SER A 312 19.90 -8.49 13.29
N ALA A 313 20.32 -7.39 12.65
CA ALA A 313 21.03 -7.45 11.39
C ALA A 313 22.42 -8.07 11.60
N ARG A 314 22.86 -8.89 10.65
CA ARG A 314 24.14 -9.58 10.70
C ARG A 314 25.23 -8.74 10.04
N PHE A 315 26.39 -8.66 10.68
CA PHE A 315 27.56 -7.95 10.17
C PHE A 315 28.78 -8.88 10.17
N TYR A 316 29.82 -8.53 9.41
CA TYR A 316 31.09 -9.27 9.45
C TYR A 316 31.89 -8.96 10.72
N GLU A 317 31.77 -7.73 11.23
CA GLU A 317 32.33 -7.29 12.50
C GLU A 317 31.20 -7.01 13.51
N PRO A 318 31.47 -7.04 14.83
CA PRO A 318 30.49 -6.65 15.83
C PRO A 318 29.97 -5.23 15.63
N TYR A 319 28.79 -4.95 16.18
CA TYR A 319 28.30 -3.59 16.25
C TYR A 319 29.29 -2.73 17.07
N SER A 320 29.50 -1.48 16.67
CA SER A 320 30.42 -0.57 17.37
C SER A 320 29.91 -0.11 18.75
N ASP A 321 28.62 -0.31 19.04
CA ASP A 321 27.92 0.19 20.21
C ASP A 321 27.42 -0.93 21.15
N ASN A 322 27.78 -2.19 20.87
CA ASN A 322 27.45 -3.33 21.72
C ASN A 322 28.35 -4.54 21.43
N ASP A 323 28.47 -5.43 22.41
CA ASP A 323 29.25 -6.67 22.29
C ASP A 323 28.43 -7.84 21.70
N VAL A 324 27.30 -7.60 21.03
CA VAL A 324 26.46 -8.67 20.47
C VAL A 324 27.14 -9.28 19.24
N GLU A 325 27.50 -10.56 19.34
CA GLU A 325 28.10 -11.34 18.26
C GLU A 325 27.05 -11.76 17.21
N ASN A 326 26.44 -10.81 16.51
CA ASN A 326 25.60 -11.10 15.34
C ASN A 326 26.45 -11.19 14.08
N ARG A 327 27.31 -12.21 14.03
CA ARG A 327 28.24 -12.43 12.91
C ARG A 327 27.66 -13.40 11.87
N PHE A 328 28.10 -13.23 10.62
CA PHE A 328 28.02 -14.29 9.60
C PHE A 328 29.02 -15.42 9.88
#